data_AF-A0A1R1PEV7-F1
#
_entry.id   AF-A0A1R1PEV7-F1
#
_cell.length_a   1.000
_cell.length_b   1.000
_cell.length_c   1.000
_cell.angle_alpha   90.00
_cell.angle_beta   90.00
_cell.angle_gamma   90.00
#
_symmetry.space_group_name_H-M   'P 1'
#
loop_
_entity.id
_entity.type
_entity.pdbx_description
1 polymer ?
#
loop_
_entity_poly.entity_id
_entity_poly.type
_entity_poly.pdbx_seq_one_letter_code
_entity_poly.pdbx_strand_id
1 'polypeptide(L)'
;MRSEYVAIMAFSLGTFGSDVVNMQIIKEIPGGECKRYQEIGYIEEAINDLHVFEQYSDILGYTKVRYADDEFPLQEDPKHIIKEICTTKAGEMSISAKRYNEARFDNNKEVRRPGCEYPYLNTTIKKTVYPLVKEDKFLEYKSCLRGEICLTSIYFVGLEVGETRDRPIENKCTFSIYSPARPVRL
;
A
#
# COMPACT_ATOMS: atom_id res chain seq x y z
N MET A 1 9.13 -26.04 -1.03
CA MET A 1 9.65 -25.24 -2.17
C MET A 1 8.47 -24.48 -2.75
N ARG A 2 8.40 -23.16 -2.57
CA ARG A 2 7.34 -22.32 -3.13
C ARG A 2 7.87 -21.73 -4.43
N SER A 3 7.23 -22.08 -5.55
CA SER A 3 7.38 -21.34 -6.80
C SER A 3 6.38 -20.19 -6.70
N GLU A 4 6.85 -19.00 -6.34
CA GLU A 4 6.09 -17.76 -6.41
C GLU A 4 6.39 -17.16 -7.78
N TYR A 5 5.36 -17.04 -8.63
CA TYR A 5 5.50 -16.35 -9.91
C TYR A 5 5.10 -14.90 -9.68
N VAL A 6 6.07 -13.99 -9.80
CA VAL A 6 5.83 -12.54 -9.75
C VAL A 6 5.84 -12.03 -11.18
N ALA A 7 4.69 -11.55 -11.65
CA ALA A 7 4.61 -10.80 -12.89
C ALA A 7 4.49 -9.31 -12.57
N ILE A 8 5.49 -8.53 -13.00
CA ILE A 8 5.40 -7.06 -12.99
C ILE A 8 4.92 -6.66 -14.38
N MET A 9 3.71 -6.12 -14.45
CA MET A 9 3.17 -5.59 -15.70
C MET A 9 3.12 -4.07 -15.62
N ALA A 10 3.78 -3.42 -16.58
CA ALA A 10 3.71 -1.99 -16.81
C ALA A 10 2.88 -1.76 -18.07
N PHE A 11 1.68 -1.19 -17.92
CA PHE A 11 0.84 -0.83 -19.06
C PHE A 11 0.90 0.69 -19.27
N SER A 12 1.29 1.11 -20.48
CA SER A 12 1.11 2.49 -20.94
C SER A 12 -0.24 2.60 -21.65
N LEU A 13 -1.20 3.28 -21.03
CA LEU A 13 -2.44 3.66 -21.71
C LEU A 13 -2.22 5.01 -22.38
N GLY A 14 -1.71 4.98 -23.61
CA GLY A 14 -1.47 6.18 -24.39
C GLY A 14 -2.77 6.72 -24.99
N THR A 15 -3.26 7.86 -24.47
CA THR A 15 -3.90 8.92 -25.27
C THR A 15 -3.78 10.25 -24.53
N PHE A 16 -3.01 11.18 -25.11
CA PHE A 16 -2.83 12.59 -24.75
C PHE A 16 -2.45 12.91 -23.29
N GLY A 17 -1.13 13.04 -23.05
CA GLY A 17 -0.62 14.03 -22.11
C GLY A 17 -0.57 13.64 -20.64
N SER A 18 -0.23 12.39 -20.32
CA SER A 18 0.44 11.94 -19.09
C SER A 18 0.66 10.43 -19.24
N ASP A 19 1.89 9.97 -19.43
CA ASP A 19 2.20 8.55 -19.42
C ASP A 19 2.03 8.01 -17.99
N VAL A 20 0.80 7.65 -17.61
CA VAL A 20 0.54 6.93 -16.37
C VAL A 20 0.94 5.48 -16.62
N VAL A 21 2.17 5.14 -16.25
CA VAL A 21 2.59 3.73 -16.16
C VAL A 21 1.77 3.12 -15.02
N ASN A 22 0.74 2.36 -15.37
CA ASN A 22 0.01 1.56 -14.38
C ASN A 22 0.91 0.39 -14.01
N MET A 23 1.68 0.57 -12.94
CA MET A 23 2.49 -0.49 -12.36
C MET A 23 1.58 -1.43 -11.58
N GLN A 24 1.53 -2.68 -12.01
CA GLN A 24 0.79 -3.74 -11.36
C GLN A 24 1.73 -4.91 -11.06
N ILE A 25 1.64 -5.42 -9.84
CA ILE A 25 2.29 -6.67 -9.46
C ILE A 25 1.21 -7.71 -9.26
N ILE A 26 1.41 -8.89 -9.83
CA ILE A 26 0.54 -10.05 -9.67
C ILE A 26 1.37 -11.20 -9.13
N LYS A 27 0.90 -11.84 -8.06
CA LYS A 27 1.50 -13.07 -7.52
C LYS A 27 0.48 -14.21 -7.55
N GLU A 28 0.91 -15.36 -8.03
CA GLU A 28 0.16 -16.61 -7.94
C GLU A 28 0.70 -17.47 -6.80
N ILE A 29 -0.18 -17.84 -5.86
CA ILE A 29 0.24 -18.56 -4.66
C ILE A 29 -0.61 -19.81 -4.47
N PRO A 30 -0.01 -21.01 -4.45
CA PRO A 30 -0.74 -22.25 -4.18
C PRO A 30 -1.39 -22.24 -2.79
N GLY A 31 -2.64 -22.70 -2.71
CA GLY A 31 -3.41 -22.85 -1.48
C GLY A 31 -4.82 -22.25 -1.59
N GLY A 32 -5.83 -22.93 -1.03
CA GLY A 32 -7.24 -22.57 -1.16
C GLY A 32 -7.74 -21.44 -0.25
N GLU A 33 -6.92 -20.92 0.67
CA GLU A 33 -7.34 -19.90 1.64
C GLU A 33 -6.67 -18.54 1.38
N CYS A 34 -7.34 -17.68 0.60
CA CYS A 34 -6.78 -16.38 0.24
C CYS A 34 -6.91 -15.29 1.33
N LYS A 35 -7.65 -15.59 2.41
CA LYS A 35 -7.91 -14.65 3.50
C LYS A 35 -6.62 -14.17 4.17
N ARG A 36 -5.62 -15.04 4.31
CA ARG A 36 -4.31 -14.68 4.91
C ARG A 36 -3.58 -13.58 4.16
N TYR A 37 -3.78 -13.47 2.85
CA TYR A 37 -3.12 -12.44 2.03
C TYR A 37 -3.72 -11.04 2.21
N GLN A 38 -4.80 -10.91 2.97
CA GLN A 38 -5.32 -9.60 3.42
C GLN A 38 -4.64 -9.11 4.70
N GLU A 39 -3.74 -9.90 5.29
CA GLU A 39 -2.93 -9.47 6.42
C GLU A 39 -1.90 -8.42 6.00
N ILE A 40 -1.67 -7.45 6.88
CA ILE A 40 -0.81 -6.28 6.60
C ILE A 40 0.61 -6.67 6.17
N GLY A 41 1.13 -7.83 6.59
CA GLY A 41 2.45 -8.30 6.20
C GLY A 41 2.59 -8.60 4.69
N TYR A 42 1.57 -9.23 4.08
CA TYR A 42 1.60 -9.49 2.63
C TYR A 42 1.41 -8.21 1.81
N ILE A 43 0.73 -7.22 2.39
CA ILE A 43 0.51 -5.92 1.76
C ILE A 43 1.79 -5.07 1.86
N GLU A 44 2.50 -5.12 3.00
CA GLU A 44 3.84 -4.54 3.16
C GLU A 44 4.82 -5.09 2.11
N GLU A 45 4.82 -6.41 1.90
CA GLU A 45 5.62 -7.07 0.86
C GLU A 45 5.24 -6.59 -0.54
N ALA A 46 3.94 -6.55 -0.86
CA ALA A 46 3.47 -6.08 -2.17
C ALA A 46 3.84 -4.61 -2.44
N ILE A 47 3.82 -3.75 -1.41
CA ILE A 47 4.26 -2.35 -1.50
C ILE A 47 5.78 -2.26 -1.69
N ASN A 48 6.55 -3.12 -1.04
CA ASN A 48 7.99 -3.22 -1.26
C ASN A 48 8.32 -3.59 -2.70
N ASP A 49 7.64 -4.59 -3.25
CA ASP A 49 7.88 -5.03 -4.63
C ASP A 49 7.52 -3.94 -5.66
N LEU A 50 6.57 -3.05 -5.34
CA LEU A 50 6.25 -1.89 -6.17
C LEU A 50 7.33 -0.80 -6.13
N HIS A 51 8.29 -0.87 -5.20
CA HIS A 51 9.33 0.15 -4.99
C HIS A 51 8.76 1.58 -4.87
N VAL A 52 7.54 1.72 -4.34
CA VAL A 52 6.80 2.99 -4.34
C VAL A 52 7.53 4.10 -3.58
N PHE A 53 8.22 3.76 -2.49
CA PHE A 53 8.94 4.73 -1.66
C PHE A 53 10.29 5.17 -2.26
N GLU A 54 10.84 4.39 -3.18
CA GLU A 54 12.01 4.75 -3.99
C GLU A 54 11.58 5.66 -5.16
N GLN A 55 10.45 5.34 -5.79
CA GLN A 55 9.92 6.09 -6.94
C GLN A 55 9.33 7.45 -6.54
N TYR A 56 8.64 7.53 -5.40
CA TYR A 56 7.95 8.74 -4.95
C TYR A 56 8.47 9.20 -3.60
N SER A 57 9.44 10.12 -3.63
CA SER A 57 10.18 10.56 -2.44
C SER A 57 9.32 11.23 -1.39
N ASP A 58 8.22 11.87 -1.79
CA ASP A 58 7.34 12.66 -0.94
C ASP A 58 6.20 11.85 -0.29
N ILE A 59 6.03 10.59 -0.68
CA ILE A 59 5.16 9.64 0.01
C ILE A 59 5.92 9.06 1.20
N LEU A 60 5.41 9.30 2.41
CA LEU A 60 6.00 8.83 3.66
C LEU A 60 5.34 7.57 4.20
N GLY A 61 4.17 7.22 3.68
CA GLY A 61 3.46 6.01 4.07
C GLY A 61 2.16 5.84 3.32
N TYR A 62 1.45 4.78 3.66
CA TYR A 62 0.15 4.40 3.17
C TYR A 62 -0.75 4.05 4.35
N THR A 63 -1.97 4.58 4.34
CA THR A 63 -2.97 4.30 5.37
C THR A 63 -4.15 3.60 4.72
N LYS A 64 -4.58 2.47 5.29
CA LYS A 64 -5.80 1.81 4.82
C LYS A 64 -6.99 2.77 5.01
N VAL A 65 -7.71 3.03 3.92
CA VAL A 65 -8.93 3.86 3.93
C VAL A 65 -10.13 2.99 3.56
N ARG A 66 -11.31 3.59 3.65
CA ARG A 66 -12.59 2.90 3.41
C ARG A 66 -13.03 3.10 1.97
N TYR A 67 -13.76 2.12 1.47
CA TYR A 67 -14.63 2.38 0.33
C TYR A 67 -15.89 3.13 0.79
N ALA A 68 -16.56 3.80 -0.13
CA ALA A 68 -17.72 4.64 0.16
C ALA A 68 -18.94 3.82 0.64
N ASP A 69 -19.03 2.56 0.19
CA ASP A 69 -20.04 1.56 0.52
C ASP A 69 -19.69 0.69 1.73
N ASP A 70 -18.63 1.02 2.48
CA ASP A 70 -18.28 0.31 3.73
C ASP A 70 -19.25 0.69 4.87
N GLU A 71 -20.33 -0.09 5.05
CA GLU A 71 -21.45 0.21 5.96
C GLU A 71 -21.15 0.17 7.48
N PHE A 72 -20.08 -0.48 7.92
CA PHE A 72 -19.75 -0.61 9.36
C PHE A 72 -18.73 0.45 9.78
N PRO A 73 -18.60 0.90 11.04
CA PRO A 73 -17.45 1.71 11.49
C PRO A 73 -16.13 0.91 11.42
N LEU A 74 -14.99 1.59 11.23
CA LEU A 74 -13.65 0.97 11.32
C LEU A 74 -13.45 0.61 12.80
N GLN A 75 -13.87 -0.58 13.20
CA GLN A 75 -13.48 -1.14 14.49
C GLN A 75 -12.04 -1.68 14.46
N GLU A 76 -11.44 -1.77 13.27
CA GLU A 76 -10.03 -2.13 13.11
C GLU A 76 -9.14 -0.91 13.29
N ASP A 77 -8.09 -1.06 14.12
CA ASP A 77 -7.01 -0.10 14.23
C ASP A 77 -6.51 0.29 12.84
N PRO A 78 -6.25 1.59 12.58
CA PRO A 78 -5.79 2.03 11.28
C PRO A 78 -4.47 1.31 10.94
N LYS A 79 -4.53 0.55 9.83
CA LYS A 79 -3.39 -0.21 9.32
C LYS A 79 -2.52 0.73 8.49
N HIS A 80 -1.36 1.08 9.03
CA HIS A 80 -0.39 1.94 8.38
C HIS A 80 0.79 1.13 7.86
N ILE A 81 1.31 1.51 6.69
CA ILE A 81 2.56 1.00 6.12
C ILE A 81 3.42 2.21 5.83
N ILE A 82 4.52 2.38 6.55
CA ILE A 82 5.34 3.59 6.54
C ILE A 82 6.66 3.36 5.83
N LYS A 83 7.25 4.46 5.33
CA LYS A 83 8.59 4.47 4.75
C LYS A 83 9.64 4.31 5.85
N GLU A 84 10.52 3.34 5.64
CA GLU A 84 11.70 3.08 6.45
C GLU A 84 12.94 3.33 5.57
N ILE A 85 13.86 4.15 6.08
CA ILE A 85 15.11 4.48 5.40
C ILE A 85 16.24 4.02 6.31
N CYS A 86 16.97 2.98 5.94
CA CYS A 86 18.09 2.48 6.72
C CYS A 86 19.41 2.83 6.05
N THR A 87 20.41 3.20 6.84
CA THR A 87 21.80 3.38 6.39
C THR A 87 22.68 2.36 7.09
N THR A 88 23.37 1.53 6.31
CA THR A 88 24.32 0.55 6.88
C THR A 88 25.57 1.27 7.39
N LYS A 89 26.38 0.58 8.21
CA LYS A 89 27.69 1.13 8.65
C LYS A 89 28.66 1.41 7.49
N ALA A 90 28.44 0.77 6.34
CA ALA A 90 29.20 1.00 5.11
C ALA A 90 28.70 2.21 4.30
N GLY A 91 27.62 2.87 4.74
CA GLY A 91 27.02 4.03 4.07
C GLY A 91 26.00 3.66 2.99
N GLU A 92 25.67 2.37 2.81
CA GLU A 92 24.65 1.95 1.85
C GLU A 92 23.25 2.28 2.39
N MET A 93 22.42 2.89 1.53
CA MET A 93 21.06 3.27 1.87
C MET A 93 20.07 2.25 1.31
N SER A 94 19.10 1.84 2.12
CA SER A 94 17.96 1.03 1.69
C SER A 94 16.65 1.70 2.07
N ILE A 95 15.70 1.72 1.14
CA ILE A 95 14.35 2.26 1.35
C ILE A 95 13.37 1.10 1.28
N SER A 96 12.52 0.94 2.29
CA SER A 96 11.53 -0.13 2.34
C SER A 96 10.23 0.32 3.00
N ALA A 97 9.18 -0.46 2.78
CA ALA A 97 7.92 -0.40 3.47
C ALA A 97 7.98 -1.16 4.79
N LYS A 98 7.36 -0.59 5.82
CA LYS A 98 7.29 -1.16 7.17
C LYS A 98 5.90 -1.00 7.75
N ARG A 99 5.26 -2.09 8.19
CA ARG A 99 4.00 -2.01 8.93
C ARG A 99 4.15 -1.21 10.22
N TYR A 100 3.15 -0.37 10.50
CA TYR A 100 3.04 0.45 11.68
C TYR A 100 1.65 0.30 12.30
N ASN A 101 1.59 0.03 13.60
CA ASN A 101 0.33 -0.13 14.34
C ASN A 101 0.25 0.96 15.43
N GLU A 102 -0.67 1.91 15.26
CA GLU A 102 -0.87 3.07 16.14
C GLU A 102 -1.36 2.65 17.54
N ALA A 103 -2.08 1.52 17.67
CA ALA A 103 -2.66 1.06 18.93
C ALA A 103 -1.64 0.54 19.97
N ARG A 104 -0.36 0.39 19.60
CA ARG A 104 0.73 0.00 20.52
C ARG A 104 1.54 1.20 21.00
N PHE A 105 0.87 2.28 21.42
CA PHE A 105 1.48 3.55 21.81
C PHE A 105 2.60 3.41 22.87
N ASP A 106 2.53 2.39 23.74
CA ASP A 106 3.56 2.13 24.77
C ASP A 106 4.84 1.44 24.27
N ASN A 107 4.89 0.89 23.04
CA ASN A 107 6.01 0.07 22.56
C ASN A 107 6.58 0.51 21.20
N ASN A 108 6.83 1.82 21.04
CA ASN A 108 7.55 2.42 19.89
C ASN A 108 8.98 1.86 19.63
N LYS A 109 9.45 0.92 20.47
CA LYS A 109 10.71 0.19 20.29
C LYS A 109 10.68 -0.81 19.14
N GLU A 110 9.53 -1.42 18.81
CA GLU A 110 9.48 -2.46 17.75
C GLU A 110 9.62 -1.89 16.34
N VAL A 111 9.24 -0.62 16.16
CA VAL A 111 9.30 0.04 14.85
C VAL A 111 10.70 0.56 14.58
N ARG A 112 11.37 1.13 15.59
CA ARG A 112 12.64 1.84 15.42
C ARG A 112 13.83 0.89 15.47
N ARG A 113 14.39 0.55 14.29
CA ARG A 113 15.66 -0.16 14.18
C ARG A 113 16.84 0.82 14.26
N PRO A 114 17.93 0.49 14.98
CA PRO A 114 19.15 1.31 14.97
C PRO A 114 19.68 1.52 13.56
N GLY A 115 20.01 2.76 13.19
CA GLY A 115 20.47 3.12 11.85
C GLY A 115 19.35 3.29 10.82
N CYS A 116 18.08 3.30 11.26
CA CYS A 116 16.93 3.54 10.39
C CYS A 116 16.12 4.77 10.83
N GLU A 117 15.58 5.46 9.84
CA GLU A 117 14.70 6.62 9.97
C GLU A 117 13.29 6.29 9.48
N TYR A 118 12.30 6.93 10.11
CA TYR A 118 10.88 6.73 9.83
C TYR A 118 10.22 8.10 9.66
N PRO A 119 10.36 8.75 8.49
CA PRO A 119 9.90 10.14 8.30
C PRO A 119 8.41 10.36 8.65
N TYR A 120 7.57 9.34 8.42
CA TYR A 120 6.15 9.34 8.78
C TYR A 120 5.91 9.69 10.26
N LEU A 121 6.75 9.20 11.17
CA LEU A 121 6.60 9.41 12.62
C LEU A 121 7.10 10.78 13.08
N ASN A 122 7.92 11.46 12.26
CA ASN A 122 8.54 12.73 12.60
C ASN A 122 7.81 13.93 11.96
N THR A 123 6.74 13.67 11.21
CA THR A 123 6.06 14.67 10.39
C THR A 123 4.59 14.72 10.76
N THR A 124 4.00 15.91 10.73
CA THR A 124 2.53 16.02 10.77
C THR A 124 1.95 15.47 9.47
N ILE A 125 1.21 14.37 9.59
CA ILE A 125 0.56 13.71 8.46
C ILE A 125 -0.90 14.12 8.41
N LYS A 126 -1.37 14.50 7.22
CA LYS A 126 -2.80 14.68 6.96
C LYS A 126 -3.44 13.32 6.71
N LYS A 127 -4.32 12.88 7.61
CA LYS A 127 -5.16 11.69 7.39
C LYS A 127 -6.31 12.11 6.45
N THR A 128 -6.22 11.78 5.17
CA THR A 128 -7.28 12.08 4.18
C THR A 128 -7.87 10.79 3.64
N VAL A 129 -9.18 10.61 3.83
CA VAL A 129 -9.95 9.44 3.35
C VAL A 129 -10.28 9.59 1.86
N TYR A 130 -10.40 10.84 1.39
CA TYR A 130 -10.66 11.19 -0.01
C TYR A 130 -9.67 12.26 -0.48
N PRO A 131 -9.36 12.31 -1.80
CA PRO A 131 -8.50 13.32 -2.39
C PRO A 131 -9.10 14.72 -2.29
N LEU A 132 -8.34 15.66 -1.72
CA LEU A 132 -8.66 17.12 -1.78
C LEU A 132 -8.10 17.78 -3.05
N VAL A 133 -7.15 17.11 -3.67
CA VAL A 133 -6.57 17.41 -4.98
C VAL A 133 -6.54 16.10 -5.75
N LYS A 134 -6.62 16.14 -7.09
CA LYS A 134 -6.50 14.94 -7.93
C LYS A 134 -5.24 14.16 -7.51
N GLU A 135 -5.41 12.89 -7.20
CA GLU A 135 -4.34 12.04 -6.65
C GLU A 135 -4.37 10.69 -7.36
N ASP A 136 -3.25 10.35 -8.00
CA ASP A 136 -3.08 9.15 -8.82
C ASP A 136 -2.27 8.04 -8.11
N LYS A 137 -1.91 8.24 -6.83
CA LYS A 137 -1.06 7.34 -6.06
C LYS A 137 -1.78 6.60 -4.94
N PHE A 138 -3.11 6.48 -5.00
CA PHE A 138 -3.79 5.49 -4.16
C PHE A 138 -3.36 4.08 -4.58
N LEU A 139 -3.29 3.17 -3.61
CA LEU A 139 -2.99 1.76 -3.88
C LEU A 139 -4.23 0.91 -3.63
N GLU A 140 -4.60 0.10 -4.60
CA GLU A 140 -5.65 -0.91 -4.46
C GLU A 140 -5.01 -2.29 -4.44
N TYR A 141 -5.17 -2.99 -3.32
CA TYR A 141 -4.74 -4.36 -3.12
C TYR A 141 -5.92 -5.30 -3.31
N LYS A 142 -5.73 -6.34 -4.11
CA LYS A 142 -6.73 -7.34 -4.48
C LYS A 142 -6.19 -8.73 -4.19
N SER A 143 -7.00 -9.60 -3.62
CA SER A 143 -6.72 -11.03 -3.46
C SER A 143 -7.93 -11.85 -3.90
N CYS A 144 -7.74 -12.83 -4.78
CA CYS A 144 -8.80 -13.63 -5.35
C CYS A 144 -8.49 -15.13 -5.28
N LEU A 145 -9.51 -15.93 -4.96
CA LEU A 145 -9.43 -17.38 -5.06
C LEU A 145 -9.83 -17.84 -6.46
N ARG A 146 -8.89 -18.46 -7.19
CA ARG A 146 -9.11 -19.11 -8.48
C ARG A 146 -8.72 -20.59 -8.40
N GLY A 147 -9.73 -21.46 -8.30
CA GLY A 147 -9.49 -22.88 -8.04
C GLY A 147 -8.79 -23.07 -6.70
N GLU A 148 -7.58 -23.64 -6.72
CA GLU A 148 -6.71 -23.81 -5.55
C GLU A 148 -5.56 -22.80 -5.47
N ILE A 149 -5.65 -21.72 -6.26
CA ILE A 149 -4.63 -20.67 -6.35
C ILE A 149 -5.21 -19.38 -5.81
N CYS A 150 -4.39 -18.66 -5.04
CA CYS A 150 -4.66 -17.28 -4.67
C CYS A 150 -3.87 -16.34 -5.57
N LEU A 151 -4.60 -15.48 -6.28
CA LEU A 151 -4.04 -14.39 -7.06
C LEU A 151 -4.08 -13.13 -6.23
N THR A 152 -2.91 -12.59 -5.90
CA THR A 152 -2.81 -11.29 -5.25
C THR A 152 -2.29 -10.26 -6.23
N SER A 153 -2.77 -9.03 -6.13
CA SER A 153 -2.25 -7.94 -6.93
C SER A 153 -2.32 -6.62 -6.19
N ILE A 154 -1.39 -5.72 -6.51
CA ILE A 154 -1.39 -4.34 -6.06
C ILE A 154 -1.12 -3.43 -7.26
N TYR A 155 -1.84 -2.30 -7.32
CA TYR A 155 -1.71 -1.33 -8.41
C TYR A 155 -2.12 0.07 -7.95
N PHE A 156 -1.68 1.07 -8.72
CA PHE A 156 -2.12 2.45 -8.53
C PHE A 156 -3.54 2.65 -9.04
N VAL A 157 -4.33 3.41 -8.28
CA VAL A 157 -5.63 3.92 -8.70
C VAL A 157 -5.63 5.44 -8.56
N GLY A 158 -6.19 6.13 -9.55
CA GLY A 158 -6.40 7.55 -9.48
C GLY A 158 -7.81 7.89 -9.08
N LEU A 159 -7.93 8.93 -8.25
CA LEU A 159 -9.20 9.49 -7.80
C LEU A 159 -9.22 10.99 -8.10
N GLU A 160 -10.33 11.46 -8.67
CA GLU A 160 -10.59 12.88 -8.91
C GLU A 160 -10.93 13.61 -7.60
N VAL A 161 -10.90 14.95 -7.63
CA VAL A 161 -11.18 15.77 -6.43
C VAL A 161 -12.56 15.46 -5.86
N GLY A 162 -12.61 15.05 -4.59
CA GLY A 162 -13.86 14.70 -3.91
C GLY A 162 -14.50 13.40 -4.38
N GLU A 163 -13.85 12.64 -5.28
CA GLU A 163 -14.35 11.34 -5.72
C GLU A 163 -14.39 10.37 -4.53
N THR A 164 -15.52 9.69 -4.41
CA THR A 164 -15.71 8.56 -3.51
C THR A 164 -15.76 7.30 -4.35
N ARG A 165 -15.05 6.26 -3.92
CA ARG A 165 -14.95 4.99 -4.65
C ARG A 165 -15.68 3.89 -3.88
N ASP A 166 -16.62 3.23 -4.54
CA ASP A 166 -17.22 2.00 -4.04
C ASP A 166 -16.26 0.83 -4.20
N ARG A 167 -16.44 -0.20 -3.37
CA ARG A 167 -15.64 -1.41 -3.42
C ARG A 167 -15.88 -2.14 -4.76
N PRO A 168 -14.83 -2.54 -5.49
CA PRO A 168 -15.01 -3.38 -6.67
C PRO A 168 -15.71 -4.70 -6.33
N ILE A 169 -16.67 -5.11 -7.17
CA ILE A 169 -17.39 -6.37 -7.03
C ILE A 169 -16.81 -7.39 -8.02
N GLU A 170 -16.08 -8.37 -7.48
CA GLU A 170 -15.56 -9.50 -8.26
C GLU A 170 -15.68 -10.79 -7.44
N ASN A 171 -16.14 -11.86 -8.10
CA ASN A 171 -16.44 -13.11 -7.42
C ASN A 171 -15.19 -13.71 -6.76
N LYS A 172 -15.32 -14.10 -5.48
CA LYS A 172 -14.25 -14.68 -4.65
C LYS A 172 -13.02 -13.77 -4.49
N CYS A 173 -13.20 -12.45 -4.59
CA CYS A 173 -12.14 -11.48 -4.39
C CYS A 173 -12.38 -10.61 -3.15
N THR A 174 -11.29 -10.17 -2.54
CA THR A 174 -11.30 -9.16 -1.47
C THR A 174 -10.37 -8.02 -1.86
N PHE A 175 -10.82 -6.80 -1.58
CA PHE A 175 -10.14 -5.57 -1.95
C PHE A 175 -9.83 -4.74 -0.70
N SER A 176 -8.71 -4.04 -0.71
CA SER A 176 -8.33 -3.03 0.28
C SER A 176 -7.72 -1.83 -0.44
N ILE A 177 -8.11 -0.61 -0.05
CA ILE A 177 -7.59 0.63 -0.63
C ILE A 177 -6.74 1.38 0.39
N TYR A 178 -5.65 2.00 -0.08
CA TYR A 178 -4.67 2.69 0.71
C TYR A 178 -4.42 4.09 0.18
N SER A 179 -4.57 5.08 1.05
CA SER A 179 -4.31 6.50 0.76
C SER A 179 -2.86 6.85 1.04
N PRO A 180 -2.17 7.57 0.13
CA PRO A 180 -0.80 8.02 0.36
C PRO A 180 -0.76 9.08 1.47
N ALA A 181 0.21 8.94 2.38
CA ALA A 181 0.50 9.89 3.44
C ALA A 181 1.70 10.75 3.06
N ARG A 182 1.49 12.07 3.01
CA ARG A 182 2.50 13.06 2.65
C ARG A 182 2.67 14.09 3.78
N PRO A 183 3.82 14.80 3.86
CA PRO A 183 3.99 15.92 4.78
C PRO A 183 2.93 17.00 4.56
N VAL A 184 2.40 17.59 5.63
CA VAL A 184 1.68 18.86 5.51
C VAL A 184 2.68 19.95 5.10
N ARG A 185 2.54 20.49 3.89
CA ARG A 185 3.22 21.72 3.50
C ARG A 185 2.43 22.88 4.11
N LEU A 186 2.98 23.49 5.16
CA LEU A 186 2.48 24.75 5.74
C LEU A 186 2.87 25.92 4.86
#